data_AF-A0A844MAF7-F1
#
_entry.id   AF-A0A844MAF7-F1
#
_cell.length_a   1.000
_cell.length_b   1.000
_cell.length_c   1.000
_cell.angle_alpha   90.00
_cell.angle_beta   90.00
_cell.angle_gamma   90.00
#
_symmetry.space_group_name_H-M   'P 1'
#
loop_
_entity.id
_entity.type
_entity.pdbx_description
1 polymer ?
#
loop_
_entity_poly.entity_id
_entity_poly.type
_entity_poly.pdbx_seq_one_letter_code
_entity_poly.pdbx_strand_id
1 'polypeptide(L)' 'MVTQNTATGSNTIKRRHLVYSLITGLLIGAIAGAPLGWIAHQYYYQQRLAQFLLCREQNRNQPAAYVDSICGRSF' A
#
# COMPACT_ATOMS: atom_id res chain seq x y z
N MET A 1 25.16 -44.53 -23.95
CA MET A 1 25.40 -44.04 -22.58
C MET A 1 26.07 -42.68 -22.70
N VAL A 2 25.38 -41.61 -22.31
CA VAL A 2 25.89 -40.23 -22.44
C VAL A 2 26.69 -39.90 -21.19
N THR A 3 28.02 -39.81 -21.34
CA THR A 3 28.93 -39.41 -20.27
C THR A 3 28.77 -37.91 -20.01
N GLN A 4 28.15 -37.55 -18.88
CA GLN A 4 28.12 -36.17 -18.40
C GLN A 4 29.43 -35.90 -17.66
N ASN A 5 30.32 -35.12 -18.28
CA ASN A 5 31.51 -34.59 -17.64
C ASN A 5 31.08 -33.51 -16.64
N THR A 6 31.09 -33.84 -15.35
CA THR A 6 30.88 -32.92 -14.25
C THR A 6 32.13 -32.03 -14.11
N ALA A 7 32.07 -30.84 -14.72
CA ALA A 7 33.03 -29.78 -14.47
C ALA A 7 32.91 -29.36 -12.99
N THR A 8 33.87 -29.79 -12.18
CA THR A 8 34.10 -29.35 -10.80
C THR A 8 34.66 -27.92 -10.78
N GLY A 9 33.88 -26.98 -11.30
CA GLY A 9 34.14 -25.55 -11.20
C GLY A 9 33.58 -25.02 -9.88
N SER A 10 34.46 -24.74 -8.93
CA SER A 10 34.24 -23.99 -7.69
C SER A 10 32.82 -23.39 -7.52
N ASN A 11 31.99 -24.06 -6.72
CA ASN A 11 30.66 -23.62 -6.30
C ASN A 11 30.74 -22.41 -5.35
N THR A 12 31.28 -21.29 -5.83
CA THR A 12 30.98 -20.00 -5.20
C THR A 12 29.58 -19.62 -5.64
N ILE A 13 28.57 -20.04 -4.86
CA ILE A 13 27.21 -19.49 -4.96
C ILE A 13 27.35 -17.98 -4.87
N LYS A 14 27.32 -17.33 -6.04
CA LYS A 14 27.47 -15.89 -6.21
C LYS A 14 26.41 -15.22 -5.33
N ARG A 15 26.80 -14.64 -4.19
CA ARG A 15 25.92 -13.87 -3.28
C ARG A 15 25.00 -12.89 -4.02
N ARG A 16 25.44 -12.39 -5.18
CA ARG A 16 24.65 -11.55 -6.09
C ARG A 16 23.33 -12.21 -6.53
N HIS A 17 23.30 -13.51 -6.83
CA HIS A 17 22.05 -14.17 -7.25
C HIS A 17 21.03 -14.29 -6.11
N LEU A 18 21.48 -14.41 -4.86
CA LEU A 18 20.60 -14.44 -3.70
C LEU A 18 19.94 -13.07 -3.47
N VAL A 19 20.74 -11.99 -3.53
CA VAL A 19 20.24 -10.61 -3.37
C VAL A 19 19.28 -10.24 -4.50
N TYR A 20 19.60 -10.61 -5.74
CA TYR A 20 18.70 -10.38 -6.88
C TYR A 20 17.36 -11.10 -6.70
N SER A 21 17.37 -12.38 -6.30
CA SER A 21 16.15 -13.15 -6.06
C SER A 21 15.28 -12.52 -4.96
N LEU A 22 15.91 -12.07 -3.86
CA LEU A 22 15.22 -11.41 -2.75
C LEU A 22 14.59 -10.08 -3.19
N ILE A 23 15.32 -9.25 -3.94
CA ILE A 23 14.82 -7.96 -4.46
C ILE A 23 13.65 -8.20 -5.43
N THR A 24 13.75 -9.18 -6.33
CA THR A 24 12.65 -9.51 -7.23
C THR A 24 11.42 -10.00 -6.49
N GLY A 25 11.58 -10.84 -5.46
CA GLY A 25 10.47 -11.29 -4.62
C GLY A 25 9.82 -10.14 -3.85
N LEU A 26 10.63 -9.23 -3.30
CA LEU A 26 10.14 -8.03 -2.60
C LEU A 26 9.36 -7.10 -3.54
N LEU A 27 9.87 -6.85 -4.76
CA LEU A 27 9.20 -6.00 -5.74
C LEU A 27 7.86 -6.59 -6.16
N ILE A 28 7.80 -7.89 -6.45
CA ILE A 28 6.55 -8.57 -6.81
C ILE A 28 5.56 -8.54 -5.62
N GLY A 29 6.04 -8.83 -4.42
CA GLY A 29 5.22 -8.78 -3.20
C GLY A 29 4.70 -7.38 -2.89
N ALA A 30 5.51 -6.34 -3.09
CA ALA A 30 5.12 -4.95 -2.89
C ALA A 30 4.11 -4.49 -3.95
N ILE A 31 4.29 -4.85 -5.22
CA ILE A 31 3.33 -4.49 -6.29
C ILE A 31 1.99 -5.21 -6.09
N ALA A 32 1.98 -6.44 -5.57
CA ALA A 32 0.75 -7.15 -5.25
C ALA A 32 0.09 -6.63 -3.95
N GLY A 33 0.89 -6.27 -2.94
CA GLY A 33 0.40 -5.85 -1.62
C GLY A 33 0.04 -4.36 -1.51
N ALA A 34 0.74 -3.48 -2.24
CA ALA A 34 0.51 -2.03 -2.18
C ALA A 34 -0.88 -1.58 -2.67
N PRO A 35 -1.46 -2.15 -3.75
CA PRO A 35 -2.81 -1.82 -4.16
C PRO A 35 -3.85 -2.13 -3.09
N LEU A 36 -3.67 -3.22 -2.33
CA LEU A 36 -4.57 -3.59 -1.23
C LEU A 36 -4.55 -2.54 -0.11
N GLY A 37 -3.35 -2.09 0.27
CA GLY A 37 -3.19 -1.01 1.27
C GLY A 37 -3.76 0.32 0.78
N TRP A 38 -3.57 0.65 -0.49
CA TRP A 38 -4.09 1.88 -1.10
C TRP A 38 -5.63 1.91 -1.12
N ILE A 39 -6.25 0.81 -1.55
CA ILE A 39 -7.71 0.68 -1.58
C ILE A 39 -8.29 0.83 -0.17
N ALA A 40 -7.72 0.14 0.81
CA ALA A 40 -8.15 0.25 2.21
C ALA A 40 -8.08 1.70 2.72
N HIS A 41 -6.98 2.41 2.41
CA HIS A 41 -6.82 3.81 2.78
C HIS A 41 -7.86 4.72 2.09
N GLN A 42 -8.11 4.49 0.80
CA GLN A 42 -9.06 5.27 0.02
C GLN A 42 -10.50 5.10 0.54
N TYR A 43 -10.91 3.87 0.89
CA TYR A 43 -12.21 3.60 1.50
C TYR A 43 -12.38 4.33 2.84
N TYR A 44 -11.37 4.26 3.72
CA TYR A 44 -11.40 4.96 5.01
C TYR A 44 -11.52 6.48 4.83
N TYR A 45 -10.76 7.06 3.89
CA TYR A 45 -10.84 8.48 3.58
C TYR A 45 -12.22 8.89 3.06
N GLN A 46 -12.79 8.09 2.15
CA GLN A 46 -14.12 8.35 1.60
C GLN A 46 -15.22 8.28 2.66
N GLN A 47 -15.17 7.31 3.58
CA GLN A 47 -16.13 7.21 4.68
C GLN A 47 -16.09 8.44 5.59
N ARG A 48 -14.88 8.89 5.95
CA ARG A 48 -14.69 10.08 6.79
C ARG A 48 -15.21 11.34 6.12
N LEU A 49 -14.98 11.46 4.81
CA LEU A 49 -15.43 12.59 4.01
C LEU A 49 -16.96 12.60 3.86
N ALA A 50 -17.58 11.43 3.69
CA ALA A 50 -19.05 11.30 3.65
C ALA A 50 -19.71 11.72 4.97
N GLN A 51 -19.16 11.29 6.12
CA GLN A 51 -19.67 11.69 7.44
C GLN A 51 -19.58 13.20 7.67
N PHE A 52 -18.48 13.81 7.22
CA PHE A 52 -18.30 15.26 7.29
C PHE A 52 -19.36 16.01 6.47
N LEU A 53 -19.58 15.59 5.23
CA LEU A 53 -20.57 16.22 4.35
C LEU A 53 -22.00 16.09 4.88
N LEU A 54 -22.39 14.92 5.37
CA LEU A 54 -23.70 14.69 5.98
C LEU A 54 -23.92 15.61 7.18
N CYS A 55 -22.92 15.71 8.06
CA CYS A 55 -22.98 16.54 9.25
C CYS A 55 -23.08 18.04 8.92
N ARG A 56 -22.41 18.49 7.84
CA ARG A 56 -22.50 19.87 7.35
C ARG A 56 -23.85 20.18 6.70
N GLU A 57 -24.43 19.25 5.94
CA GLU A 57 -25.78 19.43 5.38
C GLU A 57 -26.84 19.49 6.48
N GLN A 58 -26.74 18.63 7.49
CA GLN A 58 -27.69 18.61 8.59
C GLN A 58 -27.64 19.88 9.45
N ASN A 59 -26.49 20.55 9.53
CA ASN A 59 -26.30 21.78 10.29
C ASN A 59 -26.15 23.03 9.42
N ARG A 60 -26.64 23.01 8.17
CA ARG A 60 -26.51 24.12 7.20
C ARG A 60 -27.06 25.46 7.69
N ASN A 61 -27.98 25.44 8.66
CA ASN A 61 -28.61 26.64 9.22
C ASN A 61 -27.78 27.31 10.33
N GLN A 62 -26.66 26.71 10.73
CA GLN A 62 -25.79 27.22 11.80
C GLN A 62 -24.55 27.92 11.21
N PRO A 63 -23.96 28.89 11.93
CA PRO A 63 -22.77 29.60 11.47
C PRO A 63 -21.62 28.62 11.20
N ALA A 64 -20.90 28.84 10.10
CA ALA A 64 -19.86 27.93 9.60
C ALA A 64 -18.78 27.58 10.66
N ALA A 65 -18.47 28.51 11.57
CA ALA A 65 -17.54 28.28 12.68
C ALA A 65 -18.05 27.23 13.69
N TYR A 66 -19.36 27.15 13.92
CA TYR A 66 -19.99 26.16 14.79
C TYR A 66 -20.02 24.78 14.13
N VAL A 67 -20.38 24.72 12.85
CA VAL A 67 -20.40 23.48 12.07
C VAL A 67 -19.01 22.85 11.95
N ASP A 68 -17.96 23.66 11.74
CA ASP A 68 -16.57 23.21 11.72
C ASP A 68 -16.10 22.67 13.10
N SER A 69 -16.68 23.15 14.21
CA SER A 69 -16.33 22.68 15.56
C SER A 69 -16.97 21.33 15.92
N ILE A 70 -18.14 21.02 15.35
CA ILE A 70 -18.88 19.78 15.60
C ILE A 70 -18.53 18.69 14.59
N CYS A 71 -18.56 19.03 13.31
CA CYS A 71 -18.29 18.06 12.25
C CYS A 71 -16.78 17.87 12.02
N GLY A 72 -15.93 18.69 12.66
CA GLY A 72 -14.49 18.72 12.47
C GLY A 72 -14.10 19.47 11.20
N ARG A 73 -12.80 19.54 10.89
CA ARG A 73 -12.33 20.04 9.59
C ARG A 73 -11.75 18.89 8.80
N SER A 74 -11.96 18.90 7.49
CA SER A 74 -11.37 17.91 6.59
C SER A 74 -9.84 18.01 6.49
N PHE A 75 -9.22 19.04 7.10
CA PHE A 75 -7.79 19.32 7.11
C PHE A 75 -7.36 19.99 8.41
#